data_AF-E2J754-F1
#
_entry.id   AF-E2J754-F1
#
_cell.length_a   1.000
_cell.length_b   1.000
_cell.length_c   1.000
_cell.angle_alpha   90.00
_cell.angle_beta   90.00
_cell.angle_gamma   90.00
#
_symmetry.space_group_name_H-M   'P 1'
#
loop_
_entity.id
_entity.type
_entity.pdbx_description
1 polymer ?
#
loop_
_entity_poly.entity_id
_entity_poly.type
_entity_poly.pdbx_seq_one_letter_code
_entity_poly.pdbx_strand_id
1 'polypeptide(L)'
;MKTIIAVTFLGILMCAFAENCDLKQPVANFDSEKYFSISRSFVTYSKNDQKPVCREYLTTRNTDGTTKTVYTIRDRTAPSDVEVNCINKPKSGSNGQFSVSCTLPAGNTFQLTTSVVDTDYNKYVILQSCPDSGPGDILVFQTDKNEKIPAVTNYIAQQGGQWYSRINDRC
;
A
#
# COMPACT_ATOMS: atom_id res chain seq x y z
N MET A 1 -1.69 -36.98 53.45
CA MET A 1 -2.37 -36.69 52.16
C MET A 1 -2.82 -35.24 52.17
N LYS A 2 -2.39 -34.47 51.16
CA LYS A 2 -3.06 -33.31 50.54
C LYS A 2 -2.02 -32.60 49.67
N THR A 3 -1.93 -33.01 48.41
CA THR A 3 -1.13 -32.33 47.39
C THR A 3 -2.05 -31.36 46.67
N ILE A 4 -1.85 -30.06 46.85
CA ILE A 4 -2.57 -29.03 46.10
C ILE A 4 -1.77 -28.79 44.83
N ILE A 5 -2.28 -29.28 43.70
CA ILE A 5 -1.75 -28.95 42.37
C ILE A 5 -2.33 -27.60 41.99
N ALA A 6 -1.53 -26.55 42.16
CA ALA A 6 -1.86 -25.23 41.64
C ALA A 6 -1.64 -25.23 40.12
N VAL A 7 -2.74 -25.43 39.38
CA VAL A 7 -2.75 -25.27 37.92
C VAL A 7 -2.79 -23.78 37.62
N THR A 8 -1.63 -23.17 37.43
CA THR A 8 -1.55 -21.84 36.83
C THR A 8 -1.94 -21.96 35.36
N PHE A 9 -3.21 -21.69 35.06
CA PHE A 9 -3.62 -21.30 33.72
C PHE A 9 -2.92 -19.98 33.40
N LEU A 10 -1.74 -20.08 32.80
CA LEU A 10 -1.12 -18.96 32.10
C LEU A 10 -1.94 -18.73 30.84
N GLY A 11 -3.11 -18.09 31.02
CA GLY A 11 -3.88 -17.52 29.95
C GLY A 11 -2.99 -16.48 29.29
N ILE A 12 -2.35 -16.88 28.20
CA ILE A 12 -1.60 -15.98 27.34
C ILE A 12 -2.67 -15.08 26.73
N LEU A 13 -2.96 -13.98 27.43
CA LEU A 13 -3.75 -12.89 26.89
C LEU A 13 -2.90 -12.34 25.74
N MET A 14 -3.12 -12.86 24.54
CA MET A 14 -2.65 -12.26 23.31
C MET A 14 -3.37 -10.93 23.21
N CYS A 15 -2.80 -9.90 23.82
CA CYS A 15 -3.10 -8.54 23.42
C CYS A 15 -2.78 -8.48 21.93
N ALA A 16 -3.81 -8.49 21.10
CA ALA A 16 -3.70 -8.03 19.73
C ALA A 16 -3.34 -6.54 19.83
N PHE A 17 -2.07 -6.25 20.06
CA PHE A 17 -1.53 -4.92 19.93
C PHE A 17 -1.82 -4.54 18.49
N ALA A 18 -2.72 -3.59 18.29
CA ALA A 18 -2.87 -2.93 17.01
C ALA A 18 -1.49 -2.31 16.71
N GLU A 19 -0.73 -2.97 15.84
CA GLU A 19 0.60 -2.53 15.45
C GLU A 19 0.42 -1.19 14.74
N ASN A 20 0.92 -0.11 15.34
CA ASN A 20 0.88 1.20 14.72
C ASN A 20 1.75 1.15 13.46
N CYS A 21 1.23 1.64 12.34
CA CYS A 21 1.97 1.66 11.09
C CYS A 21 3.01 2.78 11.09
N ASP A 22 4.23 2.46 11.51
CA ASP A 22 5.35 3.38 11.39
C ASP A 22 5.83 3.46 9.94
N LEU A 23 5.87 4.68 9.39
CA LEU A 23 6.34 4.91 8.03
C LEU A 23 7.83 4.58 7.91
N LYS A 24 8.15 3.72 6.95
CA LYS A 24 9.50 3.42 6.50
C LYS A 24 10.14 4.67 5.92
N GLN A 25 11.46 4.72 6.01
CA GLN A 25 12.25 5.72 5.32
C GLN A 25 11.98 5.64 3.81
N PRO A 26 11.75 6.78 3.14
CA PRO A 26 11.58 6.81 1.70
C PRO A 26 12.91 6.51 0.99
N VAL A 27 12.83 6.17 -0.29
CA VAL A 27 14.00 5.96 -1.15
C VAL A 27 14.92 7.19 -1.09
N ALA A 28 16.23 6.94 -1.00
CA ALA A 28 17.21 8.01 -0.96
C ALA A 28 17.12 8.89 -2.22
N ASN A 29 17.27 10.21 -2.04
CA ASN A 29 17.20 11.19 -3.12
C ASN A 29 15.91 11.10 -3.95
N PHE A 30 14.76 10.89 -3.28
CA PHE A 30 13.46 10.81 -3.94
C PHE A 30 13.22 11.97 -4.93
N ASP A 31 12.92 11.63 -6.18
CA ASP A 31 12.64 12.57 -7.26
C ASP A 31 11.14 12.61 -7.56
N SER A 32 10.47 13.66 -7.08
CA SER A 32 9.03 13.80 -7.25
C SER A 32 8.60 13.94 -8.71
N GLU A 33 9.43 14.53 -9.57
CA GLU A 33 9.06 14.78 -10.95
C GLU A 33 9.06 13.48 -11.74
N LYS A 34 10.10 12.66 -11.54
CA LYS A 34 10.16 11.33 -12.15
C LYS A 34 9.11 10.40 -11.57
N TYR A 35 8.89 10.43 -10.25
CA TYR A 35 7.87 9.60 -9.62
C TYR A 35 6.47 9.85 -10.19
N PHE A 36 6.07 11.12 -10.30
CA PHE A 36 4.77 11.49 -10.84
C PHE A 36 4.70 11.49 -12.37
N SER A 37 5.79 11.15 -13.07
CA SER A 37 5.77 10.86 -14.51
C SER A 37 5.15 9.49 -14.82
N ILE A 38 5.10 8.59 -13.83
CA ILE A 38 4.38 7.32 -13.92
C ILE A 38 2.87 7.61 -13.82
N SER A 39 2.24 7.78 -14.97
CA SER A 39 0.82 8.14 -15.06
C SER A 39 -0.14 6.97 -14.84
N ARG A 40 0.30 5.74 -15.11
CA ARG A 40 -0.53 4.52 -14.99
C ARG A 40 0.26 3.39 -14.36
N SER A 41 -0.33 2.71 -13.38
CA SER A 41 0.27 1.53 -12.75
C SER A 41 -0.79 0.59 -12.17
N PHE A 42 -0.38 -0.66 -11.91
CA PHE A 42 -1.22 -1.71 -11.34
C PHE A 42 -0.59 -2.21 -10.05
N VAL A 43 -1.39 -2.42 -9.01
CA VAL A 43 -0.91 -3.15 -7.82
C VAL A 43 -0.76 -4.62 -8.20
N THR A 44 0.47 -5.13 -8.24
CA THR A 44 0.78 -6.52 -8.60
C THR A 44 1.02 -7.42 -7.39
N TYR A 45 1.43 -6.84 -6.27
CA TYR A 45 1.59 -7.56 -4.99
C TYR A 45 1.17 -6.69 -3.81
N SER A 46 0.65 -7.33 -2.77
CA SER A 46 0.46 -6.75 -1.43
C SER A 46 1.01 -7.68 -0.37
N LYS A 47 1.49 -7.12 0.75
CA LYS A 47 2.04 -7.91 1.85
C LYS A 47 0.95 -8.38 2.82
N ASN A 48 0.04 -7.48 3.18
CA ASN A 48 -0.94 -7.71 4.24
C ASN A 48 -2.38 -7.82 3.73
N ASP A 49 -2.80 -6.98 2.78
CA ASP A 49 -4.15 -7.09 2.23
C ASP A 49 -4.27 -8.36 1.40
N GLN A 50 -5.22 -9.23 1.72
CA GLN A 50 -5.49 -10.48 1.00
C GLN A 50 -6.60 -10.33 -0.06
N LYS A 51 -7.35 -9.22 -0.06
CA LYS A 51 -8.51 -9.05 -0.95
C LYS A 51 -8.10 -9.23 -2.41
N PRO A 52 -8.71 -10.18 -3.15
CA PRO A 52 -8.36 -10.50 -4.54
C PRO A 52 -8.99 -9.48 -5.49
N VAL A 53 -8.59 -8.22 -5.35
CA VAL A 53 -9.07 -7.10 -6.16
C VAL A 53 -7.94 -6.58 -7.03
N CYS A 54 -8.26 -6.32 -8.29
CA CYS A 54 -7.39 -5.52 -9.13
C CYS A 54 -7.48 -4.06 -8.67
N ARG A 55 -6.33 -3.40 -8.56
CA ARG A 55 -6.28 -1.95 -8.42
C ARG A 55 -5.40 -1.35 -9.51
N GLU A 56 -6.01 -0.56 -10.36
CA GLU A 56 -5.34 0.24 -11.37
C GLU A 56 -5.33 1.69 -10.93
N TYR A 57 -4.17 2.35 -10.99
CA TYR A 57 -3.95 3.71 -10.55
C TYR A 57 -3.61 4.58 -11.75
N LEU A 58 -4.32 5.70 -11.87
CA LEU A 58 -4.08 6.79 -12.81
C LEU A 58 -3.72 8.05 -12.05
N THR A 59 -2.55 8.60 -12.33
CA THR A 59 -1.97 9.72 -11.58
C THR A 59 -1.75 10.92 -12.50
N THR A 60 -2.25 12.07 -12.08
CA THR A 60 -2.16 13.34 -12.80
C THR A 60 -1.64 14.42 -11.86
N ARG A 61 -0.62 15.15 -12.29
CA ARG A 61 -0.08 16.29 -11.55
C ARG A 61 -0.99 17.51 -11.75
N ASN A 62 -1.38 18.16 -10.65
CA ASN A 62 -2.14 19.40 -10.70
C ASN A 62 -1.19 20.60 -10.83
N THR A 63 -1.73 21.74 -11.28
CA THR A 63 -0.97 22.99 -11.46
C THR A 63 -0.54 23.62 -10.12
N ASP A 64 -1.22 23.27 -9.02
CA ASP A 64 -0.92 23.75 -7.66
C ASP A 64 0.20 22.95 -6.95
N GLY A 65 0.84 22.02 -7.66
CA GLY A 65 1.90 21.18 -7.12
C GLY A 65 1.42 19.95 -6.35
N THR A 66 0.11 19.78 -6.14
CA THR A 66 -0.47 18.51 -5.64
C THR A 66 -0.57 17.49 -6.77
N THR A 67 -0.83 16.23 -6.41
CA THR A 67 -1.08 15.19 -7.40
C THR A 67 -2.40 14.50 -7.12
N LYS A 68 -3.27 14.44 -8.13
CA LYS A 68 -4.51 13.67 -8.12
C LYS A 68 -4.21 12.25 -8.58
N THR A 69 -4.62 11.28 -7.78
CA THR A 69 -4.58 9.86 -8.15
C THR A 69 -5.99 9.32 -8.12
N VAL A 70 -6.44 8.79 -9.23
CA VAL A 70 -7.68 8.02 -9.32
C VAL A 70 -7.28 6.56 -9.36
N TYR A 71 -7.84 5.72 -8.49
CA TYR A 71 -7.66 4.29 -8.62
C TYR A 71 -8.98 3.55 -8.74
N THR A 72 -9.02 2.60 -9.66
CA THR A 72 -10.16 1.75 -9.95
C THR A 72 -9.97 0.40 -9.29
N ILE A 73 -10.89 0.02 -8.42
CA ILE A 73 -10.95 -1.30 -7.81
C ILE A 73 -11.88 -2.16 -8.67
N ARG A 74 -11.36 -3.28 -9.17
CA ARG A 74 -12.16 -4.30 -9.87
C ARG A 74 -12.12 -5.60 -9.10
N ASP A 75 -13.29 -6.03 -8.66
CA ASP A 75 -13.51 -7.28 -7.97
C ASP A 75 -14.22 -8.25 -8.93
N ARG A 76 -13.83 -9.53 -8.92
CA ARG A 76 -14.50 -10.57 -9.72
C ARG A 76 -15.93 -10.85 -9.23
N THR A 77 -16.23 -10.52 -7.98
CA THR A 77 -17.50 -10.78 -7.30
C THR A 77 -18.45 -9.58 -7.29
N ALA A 78 -17.96 -8.38 -7.66
CA ALA A 78 -18.76 -7.17 -7.71
C ALA A 78 -19.18 -6.83 -9.16
N PRO A 79 -20.41 -6.35 -9.38
CA PRO A 79 -20.93 -6.07 -10.72
C PRO A 79 -20.35 -4.81 -11.37
N SER A 80 -19.77 -3.89 -10.59
CA SER A 80 -19.26 -2.60 -11.08
C SER A 80 -17.91 -2.24 -10.47
N ASP A 81 -17.07 -1.61 -11.30
CA ASP A 81 -15.82 -1.01 -10.88
C ASP A 81 -16.07 0.11 -9.85
N VAL A 82 -15.22 0.22 -8.83
CA VAL A 82 -15.28 1.28 -7.82
C VAL A 82 -14.13 2.25 -8.07
N GLU A 83 -14.46 3.51 -8.36
CA GLU A 83 -13.47 4.57 -8.54
C GLU A 83 -13.23 5.32 -7.23
N VAL A 84 -11.96 5.41 -6.80
CA VAL A 84 -11.57 6.19 -5.62
C VAL A 84 -10.69 7.35 -6.07
N ASN A 85 -11.05 8.56 -5.64
CA ASN A 85 -10.33 9.78 -5.98
C ASN A 85 -9.46 10.21 -4.80
N CYS A 86 -8.15 10.32 -4.99
CA CYS A 86 -7.21 10.70 -3.95
C CYS A 86 -6.40 11.94 -4.32
N ILE A 87 -6.12 12.78 -3.32
CA ILE A 87 -5.19 13.90 -3.42
C ILE A 87 -3.98 13.58 -2.55
N ASN A 88 -2.80 13.61 -3.16
CA ASN A 88 -1.53 13.36 -2.50
C ASN A 88 -0.84 14.69 -2.22
N LYS A 89 -0.49 14.92 -0.95
CA LYS A 89 0.26 16.09 -0.50
C LYS A 89 1.60 15.66 0.10
N PRO A 90 2.74 16.18 -0.37
CA PRO A 90 4.03 15.89 0.25
C PRO A 90 4.04 16.24 1.75
N LYS A 91 4.62 15.37 2.58
CA LYS A 91 4.82 15.67 4.01
C LYS A 91 5.98 16.63 4.18
N SER A 92 5.78 17.67 5.00
CA SER A 92 6.86 18.60 5.33
C SER A 92 8.00 17.87 6.04
N GLY A 93 9.24 18.13 5.63
CA GLY A 93 10.44 17.55 6.22
C GLY A 93 10.72 16.08 5.86
N SER A 94 9.91 15.44 5.01
CA SER A 94 10.14 14.05 4.57
C SER A 94 9.83 13.89 3.09
N ASN A 95 10.85 14.06 2.25
CA ASN A 95 10.73 13.93 0.81
C ASN A 95 10.48 12.46 0.41
N GLY A 96 9.45 12.20 -0.39
CA GLY A 96 9.02 10.83 -0.74
C GLY A 96 7.97 10.23 0.20
N GLN A 97 7.51 10.98 1.21
CA GLN A 97 6.34 10.62 2.02
C GLN A 97 5.18 11.57 1.77
N PHE A 98 3.96 11.05 1.83
CA PHE A 98 2.76 11.81 1.48
C PHE A 98 1.66 11.63 2.54
N SER A 99 0.88 12.69 2.73
CA SER A 99 -0.46 12.64 3.31
C SER A 99 -1.45 12.50 2.15
N VAL A 100 -2.33 11.51 2.23
CA VAL A 100 -3.24 11.15 1.14
C VAL A 100 -4.67 11.20 1.65
N SER A 101 -5.47 12.02 0.99
CA SER A 101 -6.91 12.15 1.24
C SER A 101 -7.68 11.52 0.11
N CYS A 102 -8.45 10.47 0.39
CA CYS A 102 -9.22 9.75 -0.61
C CYS A 102 -10.73 9.90 -0.39
N THR A 103 -11.48 9.92 -1.50
CA THR A 103 -12.94 10.06 -1.54
C THR A 103 -13.52 8.89 -2.34
N LEU A 104 -14.42 8.14 -1.71
CA LEU A 104 -15.21 7.07 -2.33
C LEU A 104 -16.36 7.65 -3.18
N PRO A 105 -16.95 6.88 -4.12
CA PRO A 105 -18.07 7.36 -4.94
C PRO A 105 -19.26 7.87 -4.14
N ALA A 106 -19.52 7.28 -2.96
CA ALA A 106 -20.58 7.68 -2.05
C ALA A 106 -20.26 8.97 -1.25
N GLY A 107 -19.13 9.63 -1.50
CA GLY A 107 -18.70 10.86 -0.84
C GLY A 107 -17.95 10.67 0.48
N ASN A 108 -17.93 9.44 1.02
CA ASN A 108 -17.14 9.12 2.22
C ASN A 108 -15.66 9.35 1.97
N THR A 109 -14.97 9.96 2.94
CA THR A 109 -13.53 10.22 2.86
C THR A 109 -12.76 9.40 3.87
N PHE A 110 -11.51 9.07 3.53
CA PHE A 110 -10.56 8.45 4.44
C PHE A 110 -9.16 9.01 4.19
N GLN A 111 -8.33 9.01 5.24
CA GLN A 111 -6.96 9.47 5.18
C GLN A 111 -6.01 8.30 5.36
N LEU A 112 -4.83 8.44 4.75
CA LEU A 112 -3.70 7.57 5.00
C LEU A 112 -2.41 8.34 4.76
N THR A 113 -1.30 7.77 5.22
CA THR A 113 0.03 8.25 4.87
C THR A 113 0.78 7.20 4.08
N THR A 114 1.64 7.65 3.18
CA THR A 114 2.45 6.75 2.36
C THR A 114 3.92 7.10 2.41
N SER A 115 4.75 6.11 2.10
CA SER A 115 6.19 6.26 1.89
C SER A 115 6.60 5.49 0.65
N VAL A 116 7.29 6.16 -0.28
CA VAL A 116 7.88 5.51 -1.45
C VAL A 116 9.16 4.81 -1.00
N VAL A 117 9.07 3.52 -0.72
CA VAL A 117 10.15 2.72 -0.14
C VAL A 117 11.25 2.44 -1.17
N ASP A 118 10.86 2.16 -2.41
CA ASP A 118 11.78 1.90 -3.52
C ASP A 118 11.08 2.16 -4.87
N THR A 119 11.83 2.56 -5.89
CA THR A 119 11.33 2.78 -7.25
C THR A 119 12.49 2.98 -8.22
N ASP A 120 12.31 2.55 -9.47
CA ASP A 120 13.18 2.91 -10.60
C ASP A 120 12.68 4.14 -11.39
N TYR A 121 11.59 4.75 -10.92
CA TYR A 121 10.87 5.85 -11.56
C TYR A 121 10.34 5.55 -12.97
N ASN A 122 10.22 4.28 -13.35
CA ASN A 122 9.75 3.91 -14.67
C ASN A 122 8.82 2.70 -14.63
N LYS A 123 9.31 1.56 -14.14
CA LYS A 123 8.60 0.28 -14.25
C LYS A 123 7.91 -0.13 -12.96
N TYR A 124 8.42 0.30 -11.80
CA TYR A 124 7.84 -0.10 -10.53
C TYR A 124 7.94 0.94 -9.42
N VAL A 125 7.04 0.81 -8.45
CA VAL A 125 7.06 1.52 -7.16
C VAL A 125 6.76 0.51 -6.08
N ILE A 126 7.54 0.51 -5.01
CA ILE A 126 7.21 -0.14 -3.75
C ILE A 126 6.78 0.94 -2.78
N LEU A 127 5.51 0.91 -2.39
CA LEU A 127 4.88 1.92 -1.57
C LEU A 127 4.41 1.28 -0.26
N GLN A 128 4.74 1.89 0.86
CA GLN A 128 4.02 1.62 2.11
C GLN A 128 2.78 2.49 2.18
N SER A 129 1.66 1.90 2.57
CA SER A 129 0.42 2.60 2.90
C SER A 129 0.06 2.36 4.36
N CYS A 130 -0.10 3.43 5.12
CA CYS A 130 -0.45 3.41 6.53
C CYS A 130 -1.79 4.15 6.74
N PRO A 131 -2.89 3.44 7.04
CA PRO A 131 -4.14 4.10 7.45
C PRO A 131 -3.97 4.78 8.82
N ASP A 132 -4.92 5.65 9.19
CA ASP A 132 -4.93 6.32 10.50
C ASP A 132 -5.05 5.33 11.68
N SER A 133 -5.62 4.14 11.43
CA SER A 133 -5.70 3.06 12.41
C SER A 133 -5.62 1.69 11.74
N GLY A 134 -5.01 0.73 12.44
CA GLY A 134 -4.82 -0.64 11.97
C GLY A 134 -3.47 -0.86 11.27
N PRO A 135 -3.21 -2.10 10.83
CA PRO A 135 -1.96 -2.43 10.16
C PRO A 135 -1.90 -1.74 8.81
N GLY A 136 -0.72 -1.22 8.45
CA GLY A 136 -0.47 -0.78 7.08
C GLY A 136 -0.22 -1.95 6.13
N ASP A 137 0.14 -1.61 4.91
CA ASP A 137 0.49 -2.57 3.87
C ASP A 137 1.70 -2.10 3.07
N ILE A 138 2.40 -3.05 2.44
CA ILE A 138 3.37 -2.77 1.39
C ILE A 138 2.75 -3.21 0.07
N LEU A 139 2.61 -2.24 -0.83
CA LEU A 139 2.05 -2.42 -2.15
C LEU A 139 3.16 -2.31 -3.19
N VAL A 140 3.19 -3.27 -4.12
CA VAL A 140 4.04 -3.20 -5.30
C VAL A 140 3.19 -2.77 -6.47
N PHE A 141 3.59 -1.66 -7.09
CA PHE A 141 3.00 -1.14 -8.31
C PHE A 141 3.93 -1.45 -9.48
N GLN A 142 3.37 -1.86 -10.61
CA GLN A 142 4.09 -2.02 -11.87
C GLN A 142 3.34 -1.37 -13.02
N THR A 143 4.06 -0.82 -14.00
CA THR A 143 3.44 -0.24 -15.21
C THR A 143 2.98 -1.31 -16.19
N ASP A 144 3.69 -2.43 -16.25
CA ASP A 144 3.23 -3.69 -16.85
C ASP A 144 3.12 -4.78 -15.76
N LYS A 145 1.89 -5.23 -15.52
CA LYS A 145 1.58 -6.26 -14.51
C LYS A 145 2.15 -7.65 -14.84
N ASN A 146 2.50 -7.91 -16.10
CA ASN A 146 3.04 -9.20 -16.56
C ASN A 146 4.57 -9.20 -16.63
N GLU A 147 5.21 -8.04 -16.53
CA GLU A 147 6.67 -7.94 -16.56
C GLU A 147 7.27 -8.48 -15.26
N LYS A 148 8.27 -9.35 -15.39
CA LYS A 148 9.08 -9.79 -14.24
C LYS A 148 10.21 -8.80 -14.01
N ILE A 149 10.14 -8.07 -12.90
CA ILE A 149 11.15 -7.08 -12.53
C ILE A 149 12.06 -7.70 -11.44
N PRO A 150 13.38 -7.87 -11.68
CA PRO A 150 14.29 -8.49 -10.71
C PRO A 150 14.35 -7.73 -9.38
N ALA A 151 14.33 -6.40 -9.39
CA ALA A 151 14.33 -5.58 -8.16
C ALA A 151 13.12 -5.88 -7.27
N VAL A 152 11.91 -5.96 -7.85
CA VAL A 152 10.68 -6.36 -7.15
C VAL A 152 10.80 -7.77 -6.58
N THR A 153 11.26 -8.72 -7.39
CA THR A 153 11.41 -10.12 -6.97
C THR A 153 12.39 -10.26 -5.80
N ASN A 154 13.51 -9.57 -5.88
CA ASN A 154 14.53 -9.52 -4.83
C ASN A 154 13.99 -8.86 -3.55
N TYR A 155 13.27 -7.74 -3.68
CA TYR A 155 12.67 -7.06 -2.53
C TYR A 155 11.70 -7.98 -1.79
N ILE A 156 10.78 -8.63 -2.51
CA ILE A 156 9.81 -9.57 -1.92
C ILE A 156 10.54 -10.72 -1.20
N ALA A 157 11.55 -11.32 -1.85
CA ALA A 157 12.33 -12.41 -1.26
C ALA A 157 13.09 -11.98 0.01
N GLN A 158 13.66 -10.77 0.03
CA GLN A 158 14.39 -10.22 1.17
C GLN A 158 13.46 -9.88 2.34
N GLN A 159 12.26 -9.36 2.07
CA GLN A 159 11.29 -9.03 3.12
C GLN A 159 10.70 -10.28 3.79
N GLY A 160 10.74 -11.42 3.12
CA GLY A 160 10.14 -12.67 3.57
C GLY A 160 8.63 -12.55 3.85
N GLY A 161 8.11 -13.56 4.54
CA GLY A 161 6.70 -13.63 4.91
C GLY A 161 5.77 -13.90 3.72
N GLN A 162 4.47 -13.81 3.99
CA GLN A 162 3.44 -14.03 2.98
C GLN A 162 3.25 -12.79 2.12
N TRP A 163 3.11 -13.00 0.82
CA TRP A 163 2.79 -11.98 -0.16
C TRP A 163 1.66 -12.49 -1.04
N TYR A 164 0.77 -11.58 -1.42
CA TYR A 164 -0.38 -11.90 -2.23
C TYR A 164 -0.21 -11.29 -3.61
N SER A 165 -0.12 -12.15 -4.64
CA SER A 165 -0.09 -11.70 -6.03
C SER A 165 -1.48 -11.23 -6.47
N ARG A 166 -1.50 -10.22 -7.32
CA ARG A 166 -2.68 -9.62 -7.97
C ARG A 166 -2.66 -9.74 -9.49
N ILE A 167 -1.60 -10.34 -10.05
CA ILE A 167 -1.36 -10.42 -11.50
C ILE A 167 -2.52 -11.11 -12.22
N ASN A 168 -3.13 -12.11 -11.57
CA ASN A 168 -4.24 -12.87 -12.11
C ASN A 168 -5.61 -12.29 -11.74
N ASP A 169 -5.70 -11.24 -10.91
CA ASP A 169 -6.98 -10.59 -10.65
C ASP A 169 -7.46 -9.86 -11.90
N ARG A 170 -8.71 -9.38 -11.92
CA ARG A 170 -9.34 -8.75 -13.09
C ARG A 170 -8.79 -7.34 -13.38
N CYS A 171 -7.47 -7.26 -13.55
CA CYS A 171 -6.77 -6.26 -14.33
C CYS A 171 -6.67 -6.78 -15.77
#